data_AF-A0AAW5D1E7-F1
#
_entry.id   AF-A0AAW5D1E7-F1
#
_cell.length_a   1.000
_cell.length_b   1.000
_cell.length_c   1.000
_cell.angle_alpha   90.00
_cell.angle_beta   90.00
_cell.angle_gamma   90.00
#
_symmetry.space_group_name_H-M   'P 1'
#
loop_
_entity.id
_entity.type
_entity.pdbx_description
1 polymer ?
#
loop_
_entity_poly.entity_id
_entity_poly.type
_entity_poly.pdbx_seq_one_letter_code
_entity_poly.pdbx_strand_id
1 'polypeptide(L)'
;MMKNMNAKTRLTFTRLLSLTVFSVLSMNCLATQTNHKQVEEGAKQYLITQLADNTQDTSIDVSIVKIDDRINIPDCPTGFEYNASQEALSQSYISVRVSCRNNEWYLFTSGQVTRTKEIVVTQGAISPGTVLTSSNLSLAKVDVRRLRHTAFTELEALIGARIKRRVTDGQAIQSNMLCFVCKGDRITITAEVAGMEVKTAGIAQQDGVVGDNIKVINASSQKAVIARVASPEEVVIHL
;
A
#
# COMPACT_ATOMS: atom_id res chain seq x y z
N MET A 1 59.28 -7.43 70.95
CA MET A 1 58.33 -6.53 71.63
C MET A 1 57.51 -5.79 70.56
N MET A 2 56.22 -6.14 70.48
CA MET A 2 55.05 -5.38 69.97
C MET A 2 55.21 -4.09 69.14
N LYS A 3 54.62 -4.08 67.92
CA LYS A 3 53.42 -3.29 67.48
C LYS A 3 53.37 -3.26 65.93
N ASN A 4 52.47 -3.99 65.26
CA ASN A 4 51.06 -3.70 64.91
C ASN A 4 50.79 -2.49 63.99
N MET A 5 49.93 -2.76 62.99
CA MET A 5 49.12 -1.86 62.14
C MET A 5 49.87 -1.17 60.97
N ASN A 6 49.38 -1.14 59.72
CA ASN A 6 48.00 -1.01 59.24
C ASN A 6 47.79 -1.68 57.86
N ALA A 7 46.89 -2.66 57.80
CA ALA A 7 46.44 -3.36 56.59
C ALA A 7 45.23 -2.69 55.90
N LYS A 8 45.10 -1.36 55.94
CA LYS A 8 43.92 -0.63 55.40
C LYS A 8 44.18 0.20 54.14
N THR A 9 45.40 0.22 53.61
CA THR A 9 45.76 1.07 52.45
C THR A 9 45.90 0.29 51.13
N ARG A 10 45.68 -1.03 51.13
CA ARG A 10 45.78 -1.89 49.92
C ARG A 10 44.46 -2.15 49.20
N LEU A 11 43.32 -1.71 49.75
CA LEU A 11 41.99 -2.06 49.21
C LEU A 11 41.31 -0.95 48.39
N THR A 12 41.86 0.27 48.39
CA THR A 12 41.30 1.41 47.63
C THR A 12 42.01 1.69 46.31
N PHE A 13 43.18 1.07 46.05
CA PHE A 13 43.93 1.28 44.82
C PHE A 13 43.60 0.28 43.69
N THR A 14 42.97 -0.86 44.02
CA THR A 14 42.58 -1.89 43.04
C THR A 14 41.18 -1.69 42.44
N ARG A 15 40.38 -0.75 42.94
CA ARG A 15 39.09 -0.38 42.33
C ARG A 15 39.15 0.80 41.36
N LEU A 16 40.25 1.54 41.31
CA LEU A 16 40.41 2.64 40.35
C LEU A 16 41.08 2.21 39.02
N LEU A 17 41.67 1.02 38.96
CA LEU A 17 42.33 0.47 37.76
C LEU A 17 41.43 -0.50 36.97
N SER A 18 40.20 -0.73 37.43
CA SER A 18 39.23 -1.64 36.78
C SER A 18 38.08 -0.91 36.07
N LEU A 19 38.01 0.43 36.15
CA LEU A 19 36.93 1.22 35.53
C LEU A 19 37.34 1.99 34.27
N THR A 20 38.60 1.93 33.83
CA THR A 20 39.10 2.67 32.66
C THR A 20 39.42 1.81 31.44
N VAL A 21 39.08 0.51 31.45
CA VAL A 21 39.35 -0.41 30.32
C VAL A 21 38.07 -0.81 29.55
N PHE A 22 36.89 -0.34 29.95
CA PHE A 22 35.61 -0.68 29.29
C PHE A 22 35.07 0.40 28.33
N SER A 23 35.89 1.38 27.91
CA SER A 23 35.40 2.58 27.21
C SER A 23 35.90 2.82 25.78
N VAL A 24 36.75 1.99 25.18
CA VAL A 24 37.30 2.30 23.84
C VAL A 24 37.56 1.06 23.00
N LEU A 25 36.50 0.43 22.50
CA LEU A 25 36.57 -0.43 21.30
C LEU A 25 35.19 -0.58 20.65
N SER A 26 34.47 0.53 20.48
CA SER A 26 33.52 0.65 19.38
C SER A 26 34.33 0.88 18.10
N MET A 27 34.93 -0.20 17.57
CA MET A 27 35.38 -0.24 16.17
C MET A 27 34.12 -0.10 15.31
N ASN A 28 33.75 1.13 15.00
CA ASN A 28 32.87 1.42 13.89
C ASN A 28 33.59 0.95 12.62
N CYS A 29 33.32 -0.27 12.20
CA CYS A 29 33.72 -0.75 10.89
C CYS A 29 32.93 0.08 9.87
N LEU A 30 33.52 1.16 9.36
CA LEU A 30 33.05 1.79 8.13
C LEU A 30 33.37 0.81 7.00
N ALA A 31 32.42 -0.09 6.72
CA ALA A 31 32.48 -0.88 5.50
C ALA A 31 32.52 0.11 4.32
N THR A 32 33.65 0.15 3.61
CA THR A 32 33.77 0.95 2.38
C THR A 32 32.77 0.38 1.37
N GLN A 33 31.67 1.10 1.15
CA GLN A 33 30.68 0.75 0.15
C GLN A 33 31.33 0.88 -1.24
N THR A 34 31.11 -0.11 -2.11
CA THR A 34 31.64 -0.06 -3.48
C THR A 34 30.93 1.04 -4.27
N ASN A 35 31.60 1.64 -5.26
CA ASN A 35 30.99 2.65 -6.14
C ASN A 35 29.73 2.12 -6.83
N HIS A 36 29.68 0.83 -7.16
CA HIS A 36 28.48 0.15 -7.67
C HIS A 36 27.30 0.28 -6.71
N LYS A 37 27.47 -0.12 -5.45
CA LYS A 37 26.41 -0.01 -4.44
C LYS A 37 26.04 1.45 -4.16
N GLN A 38 27.01 2.36 -4.19
CA GLN A 38 26.75 3.79 -4.00
C GLN A 38 25.87 4.35 -5.14
N VAL A 39 26.15 3.97 -6.39
CA VAL A 39 25.35 4.36 -7.55
C VAL A 39 23.96 3.72 -7.51
N GLU A 40 23.86 2.43 -7.16
CA GLU A 40 22.57 1.72 -7.05
C GLU A 40 21.68 2.35 -5.97
N GLU A 41 22.19 2.55 -4.75
CA GLU A 41 21.41 3.15 -3.67
C GLU A 41 21.08 4.62 -3.95
N GLY A 42 22.00 5.38 -4.56
CA GLY A 42 21.73 6.75 -4.96
C GLY A 42 20.65 6.85 -6.04
N ALA A 43 20.66 5.97 -7.04
CA ALA A 43 19.61 5.89 -8.06
C ALA A 43 18.26 5.49 -7.44
N LYS A 44 18.27 4.55 -6.49
CA LYS A 44 17.06 4.17 -5.74
C LYS A 44 16.48 5.35 -4.98
N GLN A 45 17.31 6.06 -4.21
CA GLN A 45 16.88 7.21 -3.42
C GLN A 45 16.42 8.37 -4.30
N TYR A 46 17.08 8.62 -5.43
CA TYR A 46 16.64 9.58 -6.44
C TYR A 46 15.23 9.26 -6.92
N LEU A 47 14.98 8.02 -7.36
CA LEU A 47 13.66 7.59 -7.84
C LEU A 47 12.60 7.68 -6.74
N ILE A 48 12.87 7.22 -5.52
CA ILE A 48 11.91 7.36 -4.39
C ILE A 48 11.54 8.83 -4.16
N THR A 49 12.52 9.74 -4.24
CA THR A 49 12.29 11.18 -4.03
C THR A 49 11.48 11.79 -5.17
N GLN A 50 11.77 11.43 -6.43
CA GLN A 50 11.03 11.93 -7.60
C GLN A 50 9.62 11.36 -7.70
N LEU A 51 9.41 10.13 -7.24
CA LEU A 51 8.15 9.42 -7.33
C LEU A 51 7.29 9.55 -6.07
N ALA A 52 7.70 10.34 -5.08
CA ALA A 52 6.93 10.56 -3.86
C ALA A 52 5.59 11.25 -4.20
N ASP A 53 4.59 10.45 -4.59
CA ASP A 53 3.22 10.89 -4.84
C ASP A 53 2.56 11.23 -3.50
N ASN A 54 1.92 12.40 -3.42
CA ASN A 54 1.14 12.84 -2.25
C ASN A 54 -0.20 12.08 -2.09
N THR A 55 -0.41 10.98 -2.82
CA THR A 55 -1.61 10.16 -2.67
C THR A 55 -1.47 9.27 -1.44
N GLN A 56 -2.30 9.52 -0.42
CA GLN A 56 -2.19 8.88 0.90
C GLN A 56 -2.30 7.34 0.90
N ASP A 57 -2.76 6.72 -0.20
CA ASP A 57 -3.08 5.28 -0.21
C ASP A 57 -2.18 4.42 -1.12
N THR A 58 -1.16 4.98 -1.78
CA THR A 58 -0.30 4.21 -2.69
C THR A 58 1.12 4.09 -2.15
N SER A 59 1.56 2.86 -1.90
CA SER A 59 2.95 2.56 -1.51
C SER A 59 3.79 2.27 -2.75
N ILE A 60 4.90 2.98 -2.87
CA ILE A 60 5.85 2.85 -3.98
C ILE A 60 7.07 2.09 -3.48
N ASP A 61 7.41 1.01 -4.17
CA ASP A 61 8.64 0.28 -4.00
C ASP A 61 9.50 0.40 -5.26
N VAL A 62 10.80 0.62 -5.07
CA VAL A 62 11.77 0.80 -6.17
C VAL A 62 12.88 -0.21 -6.01
N SER A 63 13.05 -1.06 -7.02
CA SER A 63 14.17 -2.00 -7.12
C SER A 63 15.09 -1.58 -8.26
N ILE A 64 16.37 -1.34 -7.96
CA ILE A 64 17.37 -1.04 -8.99
C ILE A 64 17.90 -2.34 -9.59
N VAL A 65 18.04 -2.37 -10.90
CA VAL A 65 18.71 -3.46 -11.62
C VAL A 65 20.19 -3.42 -11.26
N LYS A 66 20.71 -4.55 -10.77
CA LYS A 66 22.13 -4.68 -10.42
C LYS A 66 23.00 -4.26 -11.61
N ILE A 67 23.93 -3.36 -11.37
CA ILE A 67 24.91 -2.93 -12.36
C ILE A 67 25.93 -4.07 -12.53
N ASP A 68 26.26 -4.40 -13.77
CA ASP A 68 27.26 -5.44 -14.07
C ASP A 68 28.60 -5.08 -13.42
N ASP A 69 29.15 -5.98 -12.59
CA ASP A 69 30.36 -5.74 -11.79
C ASP A 69 31.61 -5.44 -12.65
N ARG A 70 31.54 -5.71 -13.97
CA ARG A 70 32.62 -5.41 -14.92
C ARG A 70 32.64 -3.95 -15.39
N ILE A 71 31.59 -3.18 -15.10
CA ILE A 71 31.52 -1.76 -15.46
C ILE A 71 32.47 -0.99 -14.52
N ASN A 72 33.44 -0.28 -15.10
CA ASN A 72 34.32 0.56 -14.30
C ASN A 72 33.60 1.86 -13.90
N ILE A 73 33.26 1.99 -12.62
CA ILE A 73 32.65 3.18 -12.05
C ILE A 73 33.74 3.99 -11.32
N PRO A 74 34.10 5.19 -11.80
CA PRO A 74 35.16 5.98 -11.22
C PRO A 74 34.75 6.53 -9.86
N ASP A 75 35.75 6.90 -9.06
CA ASP A 75 35.51 7.67 -7.85
C ASP A 75 34.95 9.05 -8.21
N CYS A 76 33.90 9.46 -7.49
CA CYS A 76 33.24 10.74 -7.70
C CYS A 76 33.23 11.57 -6.40
N PRO A 77 34.32 12.29 -6.07
CA PRO A 77 34.43 13.07 -4.83
C PRO A 77 33.36 14.16 -4.68
N THR A 78 32.82 14.66 -5.79
CA THR A 78 31.75 15.66 -5.81
C THR A 78 30.35 15.07 -5.61
N GLY A 79 30.24 13.74 -5.59
CA GLY A 79 28.97 13.00 -5.59
C GLY A 79 28.42 12.77 -7.00
N PHE A 80 27.77 11.62 -7.18
CA PHE A 80 27.06 11.27 -8.40
C PHE A 80 25.77 12.08 -8.54
N GLU A 81 25.45 12.47 -9.77
CA GLU A 81 24.22 13.14 -10.15
C GLU A 81 23.30 12.16 -10.88
N TYR A 82 22.00 12.24 -10.58
CA TYR A 82 20.97 11.35 -11.11
C TYR A 82 19.92 12.14 -11.86
N ASN A 83 19.57 11.68 -13.06
CA ASN A 83 18.57 12.33 -13.89
C ASN A 83 17.72 11.30 -14.65
N ALA A 84 16.41 11.51 -14.67
CA ALA A 84 15.45 10.81 -15.50
C ALA A 84 14.52 11.85 -16.15
N SER A 85 14.03 11.56 -17.36
CA SER A 85 13.02 12.40 -18.00
C SER A 85 11.64 12.24 -17.33
N GLN A 86 10.77 13.24 -17.48
CA GLN A 86 9.41 13.16 -16.93
C GLN A 86 8.60 12.04 -17.58
N GLU A 87 8.84 11.79 -18.87
CA GLU A 87 8.24 10.67 -19.59
C GLU A 87 8.69 9.34 -18.98
N ALA A 88 9.98 9.20 -18.64
CA ALA A 88 10.51 8.00 -18.00
C ALA A 88 9.90 7.81 -16.60
N LEU A 89 9.75 8.87 -15.80
CA LEU A 89 9.18 8.81 -14.45
C LEU A 89 7.72 8.31 -14.42
N SER A 90 7.00 8.41 -15.55
CA SER A 90 5.64 7.86 -15.69
C SER A 90 5.60 6.33 -15.91
N GLN A 91 6.72 5.69 -16.22
CA GLN A 91 6.81 4.28 -16.58
C GLN A 91 7.06 3.38 -15.36
N SER A 92 6.74 2.08 -15.48
CA SER A 92 7.11 1.09 -14.45
C SER A 92 8.58 0.71 -14.45
N TYR A 93 9.29 0.96 -15.55
CA TYR A 93 10.72 0.71 -15.69
C TYR A 93 11.39 2.00 -16.13
N ILE A 94 12.17 2.60 -15.23
CA ILE A 94 12.68 3.96 -15.37
C ILE A 94 14.19 3.88 -15.61
N SER A 95 14.63 4.43 -16.75
CA SER A 95 16.06 4.64 -17.00
C SER A 95 16.55 5.89 -16.27
N VAL A 96 17.64 5.74 -15.51
CA VAL A 96 18.28 6.81 -14.74
C VAL A 96 19.69 7.01 -15.29
N ARG A 97 19.96 8.22 -15.78
CA ARG A 97 21.30 8.66 -16.12
C ARG A 97 22.05 9.02 -14.84
N VAL A 98 23.19 8.38 -14.65
CA VAL A 98 24.13 8.66 -13.57
C VAL A 98 25.35 9.33 -14.18
N SER A 99 25.77 10.46 -13.64
CA SER A 99 26.98 11.17 -14.08
C SER A 99 27.81 11.67 -12.90
N CYS A 100 29.09 11.96 -13.13
CA CYS A 100 29.93 12.64 -12.15
C CYS A 100 30.29 14.05 -12.66
N ARG A 101 30.13 15.08 -11.82
CA ARG A 101 30.30 16.48 -12.25
C ARG A 101 31.72 16.82 -12.71
N ASN A 102 32.73 16.14 -12.17
CA ASN A 102 34.14 16.47 -12.38
C ASN A 102 34.77 15.81 -13.62
N ASN A 103 34.01 15.03 -14.39
CA ASN A 103 34.50 14.33 -15.58
C ASN A 103 33.35 14.11 -16.59
N GLU A 104 33.64 13.45 -17.72
CA GLU A 104 32.65 13.14 -18.75
C GLU A 104 32.00 11.74 -18.56
N TRP A 105 32.26 11.06 -17.44
CA TRP A 105 31.74 9.72 -17.22
C TRP A 105 30.23 9.73 -16.95
N TYR A 106 29.52 8.82 -17.59
CA TYR A 106 28.12 8.55 -17.30
C TYR A 106 27.77 7.07 -17.53
N LEU A 107 26.68 6.65 -16.91
CA LEU A 107 26.08 5.33 -17.00
C LEU A 107 24.56 5.48 -17.02
N PHE A 108 23.86 4.58 -17.72
CA PHE A 108 22.43 4.39 -17.52
C PHE A 108 22.19 3.16 -16.65
N THR A 109 21.55 3.36 -15.51
CA THR A 109 20.96 2.26 -14.72
C THR A 109 19.45 2.29 -14.87
N SER A 110 18.76 1.26 -14.38
CA SER A 110 17.31 1.19 -14.46
C SER A 110 16.69 0.77 -13.14
N GLY A 111 15.57 1.41 -12.80
CA GLY A 111 14.76 1.09 -11.65
C GLY A 111 13.41 0.52 -12.06
N GLN A 112 13.04 -0.62 -11.47
CA GLN A 112 11.68 -1.16 -11.55
C GLN A 112 10.85 -0.58 -10.41
N VAL A 113 9.77 0.11 -10.77
CA VAL A 113 8.82 0.73 -9.84
C VAL A 113 7.60 -0.16 -9.71
N THR A 114 7.30 -0.56 -8.48
CA THR A 114 6.07 -1.28 -8.13
C THR A 114 5.19 -0.37 -7.30
N ARG A 115 3.97 -0.13 -7.77
CA ARG A 115 2.96 0.66 -7.04
C ARG A 115 1.95 -0.30 -6.46
N THR A 116 1.86 -0.34 -5.13
CA THR A 116 0.92 -1.20 -4.42
C THR A 116 -0.08 -0.36 -3.65
N LYS A 117 -1.33 -0.84 -3.59
CA LYS A 117 -2.38 -0.28 -2.74
C LYS A 117 -2.82 -1.36 -1.78
N GLU A 118 -3.00 -0.99 -0.51
CA GLU A 118 -3.62 -1.89 0.46
C GLU A 118 -5.12 -1.94 0.21
N ILE A 119 -5.63 -3.13 -0.11
CA ILE A 119 -7.02 -3.36 -0.52
C ILE A 119 -7.55 -4.66 0.06
N VAL A 120 -8.87 -4.80 0.09
CA VAL A 120 -9.54 -6.00 0.57
C VAL A 120 -9.40 -7.14 -0.44
N VAL A 121 -8.83 -8.24 0.04
CA VAL A 121 -8.73 -9.51 -0.67
C VAL A 121 -9.57 -10.57 0.03
N THR A 122 -9.84 -11.65 -0.70
CA THR A 122 -10.54 -12.81 -0.16
C THR A 122 -9.62 -13.68 0.70
N GLN A 123 -10.16 -14.21 1.79
CA GLN A 123 -9.55 -15.24 2.64
C GLN A 123 -10.25 -16.57 2.35
N GLY A 124 -9.60 -17.42 1.56
CA GLY A 124 -10.15 -18.64 1.00
C GLY A 124 -10.93 -18.42 -0.30
N ALA A 125 -11.28 -19.52 -0.96
CA ALA A 125 -12.11 -19.49 -2.16
C ALA A 125 -13.59 -19.23 -1.81
N ILE A 126 -14.24 -18.32 -2.56
CA ILE A 126 -15.63 -17.93 -2.33
C ILE A 126 -16.48 -18.26 -3.56
N SER A 127 -17.66 -18.84 -3.32
CA SER A 127 -18.59 -19.23 -4.39
C SER A 127 -19.57 -18.09 -4.72
N PRO A 128 -20.12 -18.05 -5.94
CA PRO A 128 -21.24 -17.15 -6.26
C PRO A 128 -22.40 -17.33 -5.29
N GLY A 129 -23.05 -16.23 -4.92
CA GLY A 129 -24.16 -16.18 -3.97
C GLY A 129 -23.74 -16.04 -2.51
N THR A 130 -22.46 -16.24 -2.18
CA THR A 130 -21.97 -16.06 -0.80
C THR A 130 -22.04 -14.58 -0.40
N VAL A 131 -22.60 -14.33 0.79
CA VAL A 131 -22.57 -13.02 1.45
C VAL A 131 -21.23 -12.87 2.17
N LEU A 132 -20.56 -11.74 1.92
CA LEU A 132 -19.26 -11.44 2.50
C LEU A 132 -19.40 -11.10 3.98
N THR A 133 -18.51 -11.70 4.78
CA THR A 133 -18.34 -11.43 6.21
C THR A 133 -16.86 -11.19 6.48
N SER A 134 -16.53 -10.66 7.67
CA SER A 134 -15.13 -10.42 8.06
C SER A 134 -14.27 -11.68 8.04
N SER A 135 -14.86 -12.85 8.24
CA SER A 135 -14.16 -14.15 8.19
C SER A 135 -13.65 -14.55 6.79
N ASN A 136 -14.15 -13.90 5.75
CA ASN A 136 -13.81 -14.20 4.35
C ASN A 136 -12.92 -13.13 3.73
N LEU A 137 -12.50 -12.13 4.51
CA LEU A 137 -11.87 -10.92 4.02
C LEU A 137 -10.59 -10.62 4.81
N SER A 138 -9.59 -10.08 4.12
CA SER A 138 -8.37 -9.57 4.73
C SER A 138 -7.81 -8.41 3.91
N LEU A 139 -6.89 -7.63 4.47
CA LEU A 139 -6.16 -6.60 3.72
C LEU A 139 -4.86 -7.19 3.17
N ALA A 140 -4.53 -6.83 1.93
CA ALA A 140 -3.23 -7.13 1.36
C ALA A 140 -2.76 -6.01 0.42
N LYS A 141 -1.44 -5.83 0.32
CA LYS A 141 -0.82 -4.96 -0.67
C LYS A 141 -0.91 -5.61 -2.05
N VAL A 142 -1.62 -4.97 -2.97
CA VAL A 142 -1.81 -5.46 -4.34
C VAL A 142 -1.28 -4.45 -5.33
N ASP A 143 -0.57 -4.92 -6.35
CA ASP A 143 -0.11 -4.10 -7.47
C ASP A 143 -1.31 -3.43 -8.16
N VAL A 144 -1.30 -2.10 -8.23
CA VAL A 144 -2.37 -1.30 -8.82
C VAL A 144 -2.67 -1.67 -10.27
N ARG A 145 -1.69 -2.21 -11.01
CA ARG A 145 -1.86 -2.68 -12.41
C ARG A 145 -2.80 -3.89 -12.51
N ARG A 146 -3.01 -4.62 -11.41
CA ARG A 146 -3.95 -5.76 -11.36
C ARG A 146 -5.40 -5.30 -11.13
N LEU A 147 -5.62 -4.04 -10.77
CA LEU A 147 -6.93 -3.48 -10.47
C LEU A 147 -7.50 -2.86 -11.76
N ARG A 148 -8.56 -3.47 -12.31
CA ARG A 148 -9.23 -2.99 -13.54
C ARG A 148 -10.52 -2.22 -13.25
N HIS A 149 -11.05 -2.38 -12.04
CA HIS A 149 -12.23 -1.71 -11.52
C HIS A 149 -11.94 -1.23 -10.10
N THR A 150 -12.84 -0.44 -9.53
CA THR A 150 -12.74 0.04 -8.15
C THR A 150 -12.54 -1.12 -7.19
N ALA A 151 -11.45 -1.05 -6.42
CA ALA A 151 -11.16 -1.94 -5.30
C ALA A 151 -11.52 -1.26 -3.99
N PHE A 152 -11.79 -2.06 -2.96
CA PHE A 152 -12.19 -1.59 -1.65
C PHE A 152 -10.98 -1.56 -0.72
N THR A 153 -10.87 -0.53 0.12
CA THR A 153 -9.76 -0.36 1.08
C THR A 153 -10.16 -0.71 2.50
N GLU A 154 -11.44 -0.91 2.77
CA GLU A 154 -11.99 -1.18 4.10
C GLU A 154 -12.85 -2.44 4.07
N LEU A 155 -12.67 -3.32 5.07
CA LEU A 155 -13.43 -4.57 5.18
C LEU A 155 -14.92 -4.29 5.41
N GLU A 156 -15.22 -3.35 6.30
CA GLU A 156 -16.59 -2.99 6.68
C GLU A 156 -17.41 -2.51 5.48
N ALA A 157 -16.76 -1.86 4.51
CA ALA A 157 -17.39 -1.42 3.28
C ALA A 157 -17.92 -2.57 2.43
N LEU A 158 -17.49 -3.82 2.67
CA LEU A 158 -17.89 -5.01 1.91
C LEU A 158 -18.81 -5.98 2.66
N ILE A 159 -19.03 -5.77 3.95
CA ILE A 159 -19.87 -6.66 4.76
C ILE A 159 -21.32 -6.60 4.25
N GLY A 160 -21.91 -7.77 4.06
CA GLY A 160 -23.28 -7.90 3.52
C GLY A 160 -23.36 -7.87 1.99
N ALA A 161 -22.27 -7.55 1.28
CA ALA A 161 -22.24 -7.67 -0.18
C ALA A 161 -22.26 -9.14 -0.61
N ARG A 162 -22.92 -9.43 -1.73
CA ARG A 162 -23.02 -10.77 -2.31
C ARG A 162 -22.06 -10.92 -3.48
N ILE A 163 -21.25 -11.96 -3.48
CA ILE A 163 -20.35 -12.30 -4.58
C ILE A 163 -21.16 -12.86 -5.76
N LYS A 164 -20.90 -12.36 -6.97
CA LYS A 164 -21.59 -12.77 -8.21
C LYS A 164 -20.83 -13.80 -9.03
N ARG A 165 -19.53 -13.99 -8.76
CA ARG A 165 -18.64 -14.88 -9.52
C ARG A 165 -17.67 -15.57 -8.60
N ARG A 166 -17.20 -16.76 -8.98
CA ARG A 166 -16.22 -17.50 -8.18
C ARG A 166 -14.95 -16.66 -8.03
N VAL A 167 -14.44 -16.62 -6.82
CA VAL A 167 -13.23 -15.88 -6.42
C VAL A 167 -12.28 -16.86 -5.75
N THR A 168 -11.00 -16.80 -6.08
CA THR A 168 -9.96 -17.64 -5.48
C THR A 168 -9.34 -16.95 -4.27
N ASP A 169 -8.72 -17.73 -3.39
CA ASP A 169 -7.97 -17.20 -2.24
C ASP A 169 -6.95 -16.11 -2.64
N GLY A 170 -6.85 -15.06 -1.83
CA GLY A 170 -5.96 -13.91 -2.05
C GLY A 170 -6.37 -13.00 -3.22
N GLN A 171 -7.52 -13.22 -3.84
CA GLN A 171 -7.97 -12.39 -4.96
C GLN A 171 -8.53 -11.05 -4.46
N ALA A 172 -8.07 -9.96 -5.07
CA ALA A 172 -8.57 -8.59 -4.88
C ALA A 172 -10.06 -8.48 -5.20
N ILE A 173 -10.85 -8.00 -4.24
CA ILE A 173 -12.28 -7.73 -4.45
C ILE A 173 -12.46 -6.39 -5.15
N GLN A 174 -13.22 -6.42 -6.24
CA GLN A 174 -13.52 -5.28 -7.10
C GLN A 174 -15.03 -5.14 -7.28
N SER A 175 -15.51 -3.92 -7.55
CA SER A 175 -16.95 -3.59 -7.62
C SER A 175 -17.73 -4.48 -8.58
N ASN A 176 -17.14 -4.86 -9.73
CA ASN A 176 -17.77 -5.74 -10.70
C ASN A 176 -17.89 -7.22 -10.28
N MET A 177 -17.37 -7.60 -9.11
CA MET A 177 -17.45 -8.98 -8.60
C MET A 177 -18.68 -9.22 -7.74
N LEU A 178 -19.36 -8.16 -7.28
CA LEU A 178 -20.35 -8.24 -6.21
C LEU A 178 -21.55 -7.32 -6.47
N CYS A 179 -22.55 -7.46 -5.62
CA CYS A 179 -23.69 -6.56 -5.52
C CYS A 179 -24.10 -6.42 -4.04
N PHE A 180 -24.48 -5.23 -3.63
CA PHE A 180 -25.15 -4.99 -2.34
C PHE A 180 -26.66 -5.12 -2.52
N VAL A 181 -27.13 -4.70 -3.69
CA VAL A 181 -28.48 -4.96 -4.20
C VAL A 181 -28.30 -5.66 -5.53
N CYS A 182 -28.75 -6.90 -5.62
CA CYS A 182 -28.66 -7.70 -6.84
C CYS A 182 -29.99 -7.62 -7.61
N LYS A 183 -29.93 -7.77 -8.93
CA LYS A 183 -31.13 -7.81 -9.78
C LYS A 183 -32.09 -8.91 -9.30
N GLY A 184 -33.35 -8.54 -9.13
CA GLY A 184 -34.41 -9.41 -8.63
C GLY A 184 -34.56 -9.40 -7.11
N ASP A 185 -33.63 -8.79 -6.37
CA ASP A 185 -33.76 -8.65 -4.92
C ASP A 185 -35.00 -7.82 -4.58
N ARG A 186 -35.71 -8.26 -3.55
CA ARG A 186 -36.75 -7.47 -2.89
C ARG A 186 -36.06 -6.55 -1.90
N ILE A 187 -36.22 -5.25 -2.11
CA ILE A 187 -35.50 -4.21 -1.38
C ILE A 187 -36.45 -3.17 -0.79
N THR A 188 -35.94 -2.37 0.13
CA THR A 188 -36.65 -1.20 0.65
C THR A 188 -36.24 0.03 -0.15
N ILE A 189 -37.23 0.73 -0.69
CA ILE A 189 -37.09 2.05 -1.27
C ILE A 189 -37.44 3.06 -0.18
N THR A 190 -36.49 3.89 0.19
CA THR A 190 -36.65 4.98 1.14
C THR A 190 -36.63 6.31 0.37
N ALA A 191 -37.58 7.19 0.62
CA ALA A 191 -37.62 8.52 0.02
C ALA A 191 -37.88 9.56 1.11
N GLU A 192 -37.23 10.72 1.03
CA GLU A 192 -37.46 11.84 1.93
C GLU A 192 -38.21 12.94 1.20
N VAL A 193 -39.36 13.37 1.73
CA VAL A 193 -40.18 14.45 1.16
C VAL A 193 -40.62 15.38 2.28
N ALA A 194 -40.20 16.64 2.20
CA ALA A 194 -40.60 17.68 3.16
C ALA A 194 -40.40 17.28 4.65
N GLY A 195 -39.30 16.59 4.95
CA GLY A 195 -38.98 16.11 6.30
C GLY A 195 -39.75 14.85 6.73
N MET A 196 -40.49 14.21 5.84
CA MET A 196 -41.11 12.90 6.06
C MET A 196 -40.34 11.81 5.33
N GLU A 197 -40.01 10.73 6.05
CA GLU A 197 -39.41 9.52 5.47
C GLU A 197 -40.53 8.54 5.06
N VAL A 198 -40.53 8.13 3.78
CA VAL A 198 -41.47 7.17 3.22
C VAL A 198 -40.70 5.92 2.80
N LYS A 199 -41.08 4.76 3.36
CA LYS A 199 -40.52 3.45 3.01
C LYS A 199 -41.53 2.60 2.27
N THR A 200 -41.09 1.94 1.21
CA THR A 200 -41.93 1.06 0.40
C THR A 200 -41.11 -0.09 -0.17
N ALA A 201 -41.75 -1.21 -0.47
CA ALA A 201 -41.06 -2.35 -1.06
C ALA A 201 -40.80 -2.11 -2.57
N GLY A 202 -39.64 -2.57 -3.04
CA GLY A 202 -39.25 -2.53 -4.44
C GLY A 202 -38.61 -3.82 -4.90
N ILE A 203 -38.51 -3.99 -6.22
CA ILE A 203 -37.76 -5.07 -6.86
C ILE A 203 -36.65 -4.46 -7.73
N ALA A 204 -35.41 -4.77 -7.39
CA ALA A 204 -34.24 -4.28 -8.12
C ALA A 204 -34.24 -4.83 -9.56
N GLN A 205 -34.05 -3.96 -10.55
CA GLN A 205 -33.97 -4.36 -11.97
C GLN A 205 -32.53 -4.50 -12.45
N GLN A 206 -31.57 -4.02 -11.67
CA GLN A 206 -30.15 -4.01 -11.96
C GLN A 206 -29.38 -4.32 -10.67
N ASP A 207 -28.16 -4.84 -10.85
CA ASP A 207 -27.21 -4.94 -9.75
C ASP A 207 -26.67 -3.55 -9.42
N GLY A 208 -26.38 -3.30 -8.14
CA GLY A 208 -25.73 -2.07 -7.71
C GLY A 208 -24.83 -2.30 -6.50
N VAL A 209 -23.77 -1.49 -6.44
CA VAL A 209 -22.99 -1.28 -5.23
C VAL A 209 -23.39 0.02 -4.54
N VAL A 210 -23.03 0.17 -3.27
CA VAL A 210 -23.33 1.39 -2.51
C VAL A 210 -22.90 2.62 -3.30
N GLY A 211 -23.84 3.56 -3.45
CA GLY A 211 -23.65 4.79 -4.22
C GLY A 211 -24.10 4.73 -5.69
N ASP A 212 -24.32 3.55 -6.26
CA ASP A 212 -24.82 3.40 -7.63
C ASP A 212 -26.29 3.82 -7.74
N ASN A 213 -26.65 4.39 -8.89
CA ASN A 213 -28.05 4.60 -9.26
C ASN A 213 -28.56 3.40 -10.05
N ILE A 214 -29.55 2.70 -9.51
CA ILE A 214 -30.16 1.52 -10.14
C ILE A 214 -31.64 1.74 -10.43
N LYS A 215 -32.12 1.09 -11.49
CA LYS A 215 -33.55 1.01 -11.78
C LYS A 215 -34.21 0.02 -10.82
N VAL A 216 -35.31 0.44 -10.21
CA VAL A 216 -36.11 -0.35 -9.27
C VAL A 216 -37.58 -0.24 -9.66
N ILE A 217 -38.35 -1.31 -9.50
CA ILE A 217 -39.81 -1.27 -9.64
C ILE A 217 -40.44 -1.21 -8.26
N ASN A 218 -41.28 -0.21 -8.00
CA ASN A 218 -42.07 -0.16 -6.78
C ASN A 218 -43.09 -1.30 -6.77
N ALA A 219 -43.08 -2.13 -5.72
CA ALA A 219 -43.89 -3.35 -5.68
C ALA A 219 -45.40 -3.08 -5.57
N SER A 220 -45.81 -1.91 -5.05
CA SER A 220 -47.21 -1.51 -4.90
C SER A 220 -47.79 -0.91 -6.19
N SER A 221 -47.08 0.06 -6.77
CA SER A 221 -47.55 0.82 -7.93
C SER A 221 -47.10 0.28 -9.29
N GLN A 222 -46.17 -0.68 -9.31
CA GLN A 222 -45.53 -1.22 -10.52
C GLN A 222 -44.79 -0.16 -11.38
N LYS A 223 -44.56 1.05 -10.85
CA LYS A 223 -43.79 2.10 -11.52
C LYS A 223 -42.30 1.87 -11.35
N ALA A 224 -41.55 2.12 -12.42
CA ALA A 224 -40.10 2.13 -12.37
C ALA A 224 -39.59 3.48 -11.87
N VAL A 225 -38.62 3.43 -10.95
CA VAL A 225 -37.95 4.59 -10.36
C VAL A 225 -36.43 4.36 -10.41
N ILE A 226 -35.67 5.45 -10.46
CA ILE A 226 -34.21 5.40 -10.26
C ILE A 226 -33.95 5.74 -8.80
N ALA A 227 -33.18 4.89 -8.12
CA ALA A 227 -32.83 5.07 -6.72
C ALA A 227 -31.34 4.76 -6.53
N ARG A 228 -30.73 5.41 -5.55
CA ARG A 228 -29.32 5.24 -5.20
C ARG A 228 -29.18 4.14 -4.16
N VAL A 229 -28.30 3.16 -4.36
CA VAL A 229 -28.04 2.11 -3.36
C VAL A 229 -27.44 2.73 -2.11
N ALA A 230 -28.09 2.55 -0.97
CA ALA A 230 -27.66 3.08 0.31
C ALA A 230 -26.89 2.02 1.11
N SER A 231 -27.40 0.80 1.15
CA SER A 231 -26.86 -0.32 1.92
C SER A 231 -27.32 -1.66 1.32
N PRO A 232 -26.91 -2.82 1.85
CA PRO A 232 -27.54 -4.08 1.47
C PRO A 232 -29.06 -4.00 1.61
N GLU A 233 -29.78 -4.38 0.55
CA GLU A 233 -31.24 -4.43 0.51
C GLU A 233 -31.98 -3.07 0.67
N GLU A 234 -31.28 -1.92 0.64
CA GLU A 234 -31.90 -0.59 0.73
C GLU A 234 -31.41 0.39 -0.35
N VAL A 235 -32.35 1.13 -0.93
CA VAL A 235 -32.09 2.22 -1.88
C VAL A 235 -32.81 3.49 -1.43
N VAL A 236 -32.22 4.64 -1.74
CA VAL A 236 -32.76 5.96 -1.43
C VAL A 236 -33.10 6.75 -2.69
N ILE A 237 -34.21 7.49 -2.65
CA ILE A 237 -34.57 8.48 -3.67
C ILE A 237 -34.45 9.85 -3.02
N HIS A 238 -33.60 10.70 -3.61
CA HIS A 238 -33.57 12.12 -3.28
C HIS A 238 -34.52 12.84 -4.25
N LEU A 239 -35.57 13.44 -3.71
CA LEU A 239 -36.60 14.21 -4.44
C LEU A 239 -36.33 15.71 -4.37
#